data_AF-A0AA36E6S2-F1
#
_entry.id   AF-A0AA36E6S2-F1
#
_cell.length_a   1.000
_cell.length_b   1.000
_cell.length_c   1.000
_cell.angle_alpha   90.00
_cell.angle_beta   90.00
_cell.angle_gamma   90.00
#
_symmetry.space_group_name_H-M   'P 1'
#
loop_
_entity.id
_entity.type
_entity.pdbx_description
1 polymer ?
#
loop_
_entity_poly.entity_id
_entity_poly.type
_entity_poly.pdbx_seq_one_letter_code
_entity_poly.pdbx_strand_id
1 'polypeptide(L)'
;MGVSHDIFVSCALIDMYNKCGSIKDSQRVFDEMPEKTTVGWNTIIAGYALHGYNEEALDLNYEMQDAAIKIDHFTFSMIVRVCTRLASLEHAKQAHAGLIRHGLNLDIVANTALVDLYSKWGRIDDARNVFDKMPHPPWFHFRGLQMLSLVGSKITDGADEVDIHVHTTCYLRNGCHLSSQVWNGEN
;
A
#
# COMPACT_ATOMS: atom_id res chain seq x y z
N MET A 1 -9.29 26.24 -26.53
CA MET A 1 -9.26 24.76 -26.59
C MET A 1 -7.83 24.19 -26.62
N GLY A 2 -6.81 24.87 -26.05
CA GLY A 2 -5.41 24.40 -26.12
C GLY A 2 -4.85 23.73 -24.86
N VAL A 3 -5.55 23.78 -23.73
CA VAL A 3 -4.97 23.44 -22.42
C VAL A 3 -4.75 21.93 -22.24
N SER A 4 -5.61 21.09 -22.82
CA SER A 4 -5.52 19.63 -22.63
C SER A 4 -4.29 19.02 -23.30
N HIS A 5 -3.91 19.48 -24.48
CA HIS A 5 -2.78 18.90 -25.22
C HIS A 5 -1.45 19.14 -24.49
N ASP A 6 -1.32 20.31 -23.87
CA ASP A 6 -0.13 20.71 -23.11
C ASP A 6 0.06 19.86 -21.85
N ILE A 7 -1.05 19.54 -21.15
CA ILE A 7 -1.03 18.67 -19.96
C ILE A 7 -0.54 17.25 -20.31
N PHE A 8 -1.04 16.66 -21.40
CA PHE A 8 -0.60 15.31 -21.80
C PHE A 8 0.86 15.28 -22.21
N VAL A 9 1.33 16.30 -22.94
CA VAL A 9 2.74 16.44 -23.31
C VAL A 9 3.61 16.60 -22.06
N SER A 10 3.19 17.44 -21.11
CA SER A 10 3.89 17.64 -19.84
C SER A 10 3.99 16.34 -19.03
N CYS A 11 2.90 15.58 -18.89
CA CYS A 11 2.92 14.28 -18.21
C CYS A 11 3.87 13.29 -18.90
N ALA A 12 3.89 13.26 -20.25
CA ALA A 12 4.79 12.40 -21.01
C ALA A 12 6.26 12.80 -20.85
N LEU A 13 6.56 14.10 -20.78
CA LEU A 13 7.89 14.62 -20.50
C LEU A 13 8.35 14.26 -19.08
N ILE A 14 7.49 14.41 -18.08
CA ILE A 14 7.77 13.99 -16.69
C ILE A 14 8.11 12.50 -16.64
N ASP A 15 7.29 11.64 -17.27
CA ASP A 15 7.53 10.20 -17.33
C ASP A 15 8.85 9.84 -18.04
N MET A 16 9.17 10.54 -19.13
CA MET A 16 10.44 10.37 -19.85
C MET A 16 11.63 10.75 -18.96
N TYR A 17 11.62 11.93 -18.34
CA TYR A 17 12.68 12.37 -17.44
C TYR A 17 12.84 11.44 -16.23
N ASN A 18 11.73 10.97 -15.66
CA ASN A 18 11.73 9.96 -14.61
C ASN A 18 12.45 8.69 -15.07
N LYS A 19 12.11 8.15 -16.25
CA LYS A 19 12.75 6.93 -16.79
C LYS A 19 14.24 7.12 -17.11
N CYS A 20 14.64 8.33 -17.48
CA CYS A 20 16.04 8.69 -17.70
C CYS A 20 16.82 8.94 -16.40
N GLY A 21 16.18 8.90 -15.23
CA GLY A 21 16.82 9.18 -13.94
C GLY A 21 17.04 10.65 -13.64
N SER A 22 16.53 11.56 -14.47
CA SER A 22 16.63 13.01 -14.22
C SER A 22 15.41 13.51 -13.46
N ILE A 23 15.37 13.21 -12.15
CA ILE A 23 14.24 13.61 -11.29
C ILE A 23 14.10 15.14 -11.16
N LYS A 24 15.21 15.88 -11.28
CA LYS A 24 15.20 17.35 -11.20
C LYS A 24 14.52 17.98 -12.40
N ASP A 25 14.75 17.43 -13.60
CA ASP A 25 14.11 17.91 -14.81
C ASP A 25 12.62 17.52 -14.82
N SER A 26 12.27 16.33 -14.31
CA SER A 26 10.86 15.95 -14.18
C SER A 26 10.10 16.86 -13.21
N GLN A 27 10.70 17.20 -12.05
CA GLN A 27 10.14 18.18 -11.11
C GLN A 27 9.97 19.56 -11.77
N ARG A 28 10.97 20.03 -12.51
CA ARG A 28 10.89 21.32 -13.20
C ARG A 28 9.73 21.38 -14.19
N VAL A 29 9.56 20.34 -15.01
CA VAL A 29 8.41 20.27 -15.95
C VAL A 29 7.10 20.29 -15.17
N PHE A 30 7.02 19.53 -14.07
CA PHE A 30 5.83 19.52 -13.21
C PHE A 30 5.52 20.88 -12.61
N ASP A 31 6.53 21.60 -12.12
CA ASP A 31 6.38 22.94 -11.54
C ASP A 31 5.86 23.95 -12.57
N GLU A 32 6.37 23.87 -13.81
CA GLU A 32 5.98 24.72 -14.94
C GLU A 32 4.56 24.42 -15.49
N MET A 33 3.92 23.30 -15.08
CA MET A 33 2.56 22.99 -15.53
C MET A 33 1.54 24.02 -15.03
N PRO A 34 0.72 24.62 -15.93
CA PRO A 34 -0.29 25.61 -15.55
C PRO A 34 -1.45 24.99 -14.76
N GLU A 35 -1.74 23.71 -15.02
CA GLU A 35 -2.75 22.93 -14.30
C GLU A 35 -2.20 21.54 -14.01
N LYS A 36 -2.17 21.16 -12.73
CA LYS A 36 -1.66 19.87 -12.26
C LYS A 36 -2.84 18.91 -12.05
N THR A 37 -3.03 17.99 -12.98
CA THR A 37 -4.09 16.96 -12.90
C THR A 37 -3.66 15.79 -12.01
N THR A 38 -4.61 14.95 -11.59
CA THR A 38 -4.32 13.68 -10.87
C THR A 38 -3.27 12.84 -11.59
N VAL A 39 -3.29 12.81 -12.92
CA VAL A 39 -2.29 12.09 -13.72
C VAL A 39 -0.90 12.70 -13.57
N GLY A 40 -0.77 14.03 -13.58
CA GLY A 40 0.50 14.73 -13.34
C GLY A 40 1.07 14.42 -11.96
N TRP A 41 0.24 14.54 -10.91
CA TRP A 41 0.63 14.19 -9.53
C TRP A 41 1.07 12.73 -9.41
N ASN A 42 0.29 11.80 -9.95
CA ASN A 42 0.64 10.38 -9.94
C ASN A 42 1.96 10.10 -10.67
N THR A 43 2.24 10.83 -11.76
CA THR A 43 3.45 10.64 -12.56
C THR A 43 4.69 11.13 -11.80
N ILE A 44 4.62 12.31 -11.15
CA ILE A 44 5.75 12.83 -10.38
C ILE A 44 6.00 12.00 -9.11
N ILE A 45 4.95 11.66 -8.35
CA ILE A 45 5.07 10.80 -7.15
C ILE A 45 5.66 9.43 -7.51
N ALA A 46 5.23 8.83 -8.63
CA ALA A 46 5.78 7.56 -9.11
C ALA A 46 7.26 7.67 -9.45
N GLY A 47 7.69 8.79 -10.04
CA GLY A 47 9.09 9.08 -10.33
C GLY A 47 9.94 9.09 -9.07
N TYR A 48 9.55 9.87 -8.06
CA TYR A 48 10.25 9.94 -6.78
C TYR A 48 10.31 8.58 -6.09
N ALA A 49 9.18 7.87 -6.03
CA ALA A 49 9.11 6.52 -5.48
C ALA A 49 9.98 5.51 -6.25
N LEU A 50 10.09 5.62 -7.58
CA LEU A 50 10.92 4.72 -8.39
C LEU A 50 12.40 4.86 -8.04
N HIS A 51 12.86 6.09 -7.82
CA HIS A 51 14.27 6.42 -7.54
C HIS A 51 14.64 6.36 -6.06
N GLY A 52 13.71 5.98 -5.19
CA GLY A 52 13.96 5.77 -3.76
C GLY A 52 13.87 7.03 -2.90
N TYR A 53 13.48 8.17 -3.49
CA TYR A 53 13.16 9.41 -2.79
C TYR A 53 11.77 9.30 -2.14
N ASN A 54 11.68 8.41 -1.14
CA ASN A 54 10.41 7.99 -0.56
C ASN A 54 9.80 9.08 0.33
N GLU A 55 10.60 9.88 1.03
CA GLU A 55 10.09 10.98 1.87
C GLU A 55 9.51 12.08 0.99
N GLU A 56 10.23 12.47 -0.06
CA GLU A 56 9.79 13.47 -1.02
C GLU A 56 8.54 13.02 -1.79
N ALA A 57 8.40 11.71 -2.05
CA ALA A 57 7.18 11.16 -2.63
C ALA A 57 5.96 11.31 -1.69
N LEU A 58 6.16 11.24 -0.37
CA LEU A 58 5.10 11.51 0.60
C LEU A 58 4.78 13.01 0.69
N ASP A 59 5.80 13.87 0.66
CA ASP A 59 5.62 15.32 0.65
C ASP A 59 4.78 15.77 -0.55
N LEU A 60 5.10 15.27 -1.75
CA LEU A 60 4.29 15.52 -2.96
C LEU A 60 2.84 15.02 -2.82
N ASN A 61 2.62 13.93 -2.10
CA ASN A 61 1.27 13.44 -1.82
C ASN A 61 0.52 14.30 -0.80
N TYR A 62 1.21 14.93 0.14
CA TYR A 62 0.60 15.92 1.02
C TYR A 62 0.26 17.19 0.25
N GLU A 63 1.15 17.67 -0.62
CA GLU A 63 0.86 18.81 -1.50
C GLU A 63 -0.33 18.55 -2.43
N MET A 64 -0.43 17.35 -3.01
CA MET A 64 -1.59 16.92 -3.80
C MET A 64 -2.90 17.02 -3.01
N GLN A 65 -2.89 16.60 -1.74
CA GLN A 65 -4.06 16.66 -0.87
C GLN A 65 -4.40 18.09 -0.45
N ASP A 66 -3.41 18.93 -0.18
CA ASP A 66 -3.59 20.35 0.16
C ASP A 66 -4.13 21.15 -1.02
N ALA A 67 -3.82 20.73 -2.26
CA ALA A 67 -4.44 21.22 -3.47
C ALA A 67 -5.89 20.70 -3.68
N ALA A 68 -6.46 20.00 -2.69
CA ALA A 68 -7.80 19.39 -2.72
C ALA A 68 -8.01 18.38 -3.86
N ILE A 69 -6.92 17.79 -4.39
CA ILE A 69 -7.00 16.77 -5.43
C ILE A 69 -7.16 15.41 -4.76
N LYS A 70 -8.24 14.70 -5.13
CA LYS A 70 -8.56 13.41 -4.54
C LYS A 70 -7.52 12.36 -4.95
N ILE A 71 -6.95 11.69 -3.96
CA ILE A 71 -6.14 10.48 -4.11
C ILE A 71 -7.01 9.37 -4.72
N ASP A 72 -6.52 8.74 -5.79
CA ASP A 72 -7.17 7.57 -6.40
C ASP A 72 -6.58 6.25 -5.84
N HIS A 73 -7.15 5.11 -6.26
CA HIS A 73 -6.68 3.80 -5.82
C HIS A 73 -5.22 3.51 -6.18
N PHE A 74 -4.75 4.06 -7.31
CA PHE A 74 -3.38 3.89 -7.79
C PHE A 74 -2.41 4.72 -6.95
N THR A 75 -2.72 6.01 -6.73
CA THR A 75 -1.97 6.88 -5.83
C THR A 75 -1.85 6.24 -4.45
N PHE A 76 -2.96 5.78 -3.88
CA PHE A 76 -2.96 5.18 -2.55
C PHE A 76 -2.07 3.93 -2.47
N SER A 77 -2.17 3.04 -3.45
CA SER A 77 -1.32 1.82 -3.51
C SER A 77 0.17 2.16 -3.59
N MET A 78 0.51 3.24 -4.29
CA MET A 78 1.87 3.74 -4.40
C MET A 78 2.38 4.30 -3.07
N ILE A 79 1.56 5.11 -2.39
CA ILE A 79 1.89 5.69 -1.08
C ILE A 79 2.08 4.60 -0.03
N VAL A 80 1.22 3.57 0.00
CA VAL A 80 1.43 2.44 0.92
C VAL A 80 2.78 1.75 0.64
N ARG A 81 3.13 1.52 -0.63
CA ARG A 81 4.45 0.96 -0.99
C ARG A 81 5.59 1.86 -0.51
N VAL A 82 5.48 3.18 -0.67
CA VAL A 82 6.46 4.14 -0.18
C VAL A 82 6.59 4.04 1.35
N CYS A 83 5.47 4.00 2.09
CA CYS A 83 5.46 3.79 3.55
C CYS A 83 6.09 2.44 3.95
N THR A 84 5.91 1.36 3.17
CA THR A 84 6.57 0.08 3.46
C THR A 84 8.09 0.15 3.33
N ARG A 85 8.62 1.05 2.49
CA ARG A 85 10.06 1.22 2.25
C ARG A 85 10.72 2.14 3.28
N LEU A 86 10.00 3.15 3.77
CA LEU A 86 10.47 4.10 4.79
C LEU A 86 10.68 3.51 6.18
N ALA A 87 10.44 2.22 6.31
CA ALA A 87 10.81 1.49 7.48
C ALA A 87 10.18 1.98 8.82
N SER A 88 9.00 2.60 8.79
CA SER A 88 8.49 3.38 9.94
C SER A 88 7.03 3.10 10.28
N LEU A 89 6.78 2.85 11.57
CA LEU A 89 5.46 2.67 12.14
C LEU A 89 4.58 3.92 12.02
N GLU A 90 5.19 5.10 12.07
CA GLU A 90 4.46 6.36 11.96
C GLU A 90 3.82 6.49 10.57
N HIS A 91 4.60 6.20 9.52
CA HIS A 91 4.10 6.16 8.15
C HIS A 91 3.02 5.09 7.93
N ALA A 92 3.09 3.97 8.66
CA ALA A 92 2.04 2.95 8.62
C ALA A 92 0.71 3.44 9.20
N LYS A 93 0.75 4.15 10.33
CA LYS A 93 -0.43 4.78 10.92
C LYS A 93 -0.98 5.90 10.03
N GLN A 94 -0.12 6.72 9.44
CA GLN A 94 -0.52 7.76 8.50
C GLN A 94 -1.20 7.17 7.26
N ALA A 95 -0.66 6.10 6.69
CA ALA A 95 -1.28 5.39 5.57
C ALA A 95 -2.66 4.82 5.93
N HIS A 96 -2.79 4.23 7.14
CA HIS A 96 -4.07 3.72 7.63
C HIS A 96 -5.08 4.85 7.88
N ALA A 97 -4.67 5.97 8.47
CA ALA A 97 -5.53 7.14 8.64
C ALA A 97 -5.96 7.72 7.28
N GLY A 98 -5.05 7.79 6.30
CA GLY A 98 -5.32 8.22 4.93
C GLY A 98 -6.37 7.33 4.25
N LEU A 99 -6.26 6.00 4.38
CA LEU A 99 -7.23 5.04 3.83
C LEU A 99 -8.66 5.35 4.31
N ILE A 100 -8.82 5.58 5.62
CA ILE A 100 -10.12 5.90 6.23
C ILE A 100 -10.61 7.26 5.74
N ARG A 101 -9.74 8.28 5.75
CA ARG A 101 -10.07 9.65 5.31
C ARG A 101 -10.57 9.70 3.86
N HIS A 102 -10.01 8.88 2.99
CA HIS A 102 -10.39 8.84 1.57
C HIS A 102 -11.51 7.84 1.24
N GLY A 103 -12.07 7.16 2.26
CA GLY A 103 -13.15 6.17 2.07
C GLY A 103 -12.71 4.91 1.34
N LEU A 104 -11.41 4.60 1.38
CA LEU A 104 -10.81 3.40 0.78
C LEU A 104 -10.84 2.20 1.75
N ASN A 105 -11.51 2.33 2.89
CA ASN A 105 -11.62 1.31 3.92
C ASN A 105 -12.37 0.05 3.48
N LEU A 106 -13.13 0.11 2.39
CA LEU A 106 -13.78 -1.07 1.79
C LEU A 106 -12.98 -1.65 0.62
N ASP A 107 -11.90 -0.99 0.19
CA ASP A 107 -11.09 -1.45 -0.94
C ASP A 107 -10.16 -2.59 -0.53
N ILE A 108 -10.32 -3.74 -1.16
CA ILE A 108 -9.58 -4.96 -0.81
C ILE A 108 -8.07 -4.77 -1.08
N VAL A 109 -7.69 -4.08 -2.17
CA VAL A 109 -6.28 -3.89 -2.54
C VAL A 109 -5.58 -2.99 -1.52
N ALA A 110 -6.23 -1.89 -1.16
CA ALA A 110 -5.76 -0.90 -0.22
C ALA A 110 -5.61 -1.48 1.20
N ASN A 111 -6.61 -2.22 1.68
CA ASN A 111 -6.52 -2.92 2.96
C ASN A 111 -5.46 -4.04 2.94
N THR A 112 -5.31 -4.77 1.82
CA THR A 112 -4.28 -5.82 1.69
C THR A 112 -2.88 -5.23 1.82
N ALA A 113 -2.65 -4.07 1.20
CA ALA A 113 -1.38 -3.36 1.29
C ALA A 113 -1.10 -2.88 2.73
N LEU A 114 -2.12 -2.43 3.47
CA LEU A 114 -1.99 -2.09 4.90
C LEU A 114 -1.67 -3.31 5.77
N VAL A 115 -2.25 -4.48 5.50
CA VAL A 115 -1.94 -5.72 6.22
C VAL A 115 -0.48 -6.12 6.01
N ASP A 116 0.02 -6.10 4.76
CA ASP A 116 1.45 -6.36 4.48
C ASP A 116 2.35 -5.34 5.18
N LEU A 117 1.96 -4.06 5.20
CA LEU A 117 2.67 -3.00 5.90
C LEU A 117 2.78 -3.29 7.40
N TYR A 118 1.67 -3.47 8.12
CA TYR A 118 1.71 -3.75 9.56
C TYR A 118 2.43 -5.06 9.90
N SER A 119 2.28 -6.09 9.06
CA SER A 119 2.95 -7.37 9.24
C SER A 119 4.47 -7.25 9.12
N LYS A 120 4.97 -6.47 8.15
CA LYS A 120 6.40 -6.16 8.04
C LYS A 120 6.95 -5.42 9.27
N TRP A 121 6.11 -4.67 9.98
CA TRP A 121 6.47 -3.94 11.21
C TRP A 121 6.27 -4.75 12.50
N GLY A 122 5.93 -6.04 12.41
CA GLY A 122 5.66 -6.88 13.58
C GLY A 122 4.39 -6.50 14.35
N ARG A 123 3.55 -5.61 13.81
CA ARG A 123 2.30 -5.15 14.42
C ARG A 123 1.16 -6.09 14.05
N ILE A 124 1.26 -7.34 14.51
CA ILE A 124 0.35 -8.42 14.13
C ILE A 124 -1.10 -8.12 14.55
N ASP A 125 -1.30 -7.52 15.72
CA ASP A 125 -2.64 -7.15 16.20
C ASP A 125 -3.30 -6.07 15.32
N ASP A 126 -2.53 -5.08 14.84
CA ASP A 126 -3.04 -4.05 13.95
C ASP A 126 -3.32 -4.63 12.55
N ALA A 127 -2.43 -5.48 12.04
CA ALA A 127 -2.62 -6.19 10.78
C ALA A 127 -3.92 -7.02 10.82
N ARG A 128 -4.16 -7.73 11.93
CA ARG A 128 -5.38 -8.50 12.17
C ARG A 128 -6.62 -7.62 12.26
N ASN A 129 -6.54 -6.51 12.97
CA ASN A 129 -7.67 -5.57 13.09
C ASN A 129 -8.09 -4.98 11.74
N VAL A 130 -7.13 -4.64 10.87
CA VAL A 130 -7.41 -4.21 9.49
C VAL A 130 -8.05 -5.35 8.69
N PHE A 131 -7.50 -6.55 8.81
CA PHE A 131 -7.99 -7.73 8.10
C PHE A 131 -9.43 -8.11 8.49
N ASP A 132 -9.75 -8.11 9.79
CA ASP A 132 -11.07 -8.49 10.33
C ASP A 132 -12.17 -7.50 9.93
N LYS A 133 -11.81 -6.25 9.59
CA LYS A 133 -12.74 -5.20 9.13
C LYS A 133 -12.99 -5.22 7.62
N MET A 134 -12.33 -6.09 6.86
CA MET A 134 -12.56 -6.20 5.42
C MET A 134 -13.95 -6.82 5.13
N PRO A 135 -14.76 -6.23 4.23
CA PRO A 135 -16.12 -6.71 3.94
C PRO A 135 -16.15 -8.10 3.27
N HIS A 136 -15.11 -8.45 2.51
CA HIS A 136 -14.87 -9.78 1.96
C HIS A 136 -13.40 -10.14 2.16
N PRO A 137 -13.05 -10.79 3.30
CA PRO A 137 -11.67 -11.14 3.55
C PRO A 137 -11.19 -12.11 2.45
N PRO A 138 -9.95 -11.96 1.94
CA PRO A 138 -9.44 -12.70 0.80
C PRO A 138 -9.32 -14.22 1.02
N TRP A 139 -9.81 -14.80 2.12
CA TRP A 139 -9.97 -16.25 2.30
C TRP A 139 -10.64 -16.94 1.10
N PHE A 140 -11.57 -16.25 0.43
CA PHE A 140 -12.38 -16.82 -0.65
C PHE A 140 -11.71 -16.78 -2.03
N HIS A 141 -10.69 -15.95 -2.23
CA HIS A 141 -9.88 -15.95 -3.44
C HIS A 141 -8.46 -16.39 -3.06
N PHE A 142 -8.01 -17.54 -3.59
CA PHE A 142 -6.73 -18.27 -3.43
C PHE A 142 -5.44 -17.56 -2.93
N ARG A 143 -5.37 -16.23 -2.92
CA ARG A 143 -4.29 -15.39 -2.36
C ARG A 143 -4.31 -15.24 -0.83
N GLY A 144 -5.42 -15.53 -0.14
CA GLY A 144 -5.50 -15.44 1.33
C GLY A 144 -4.51 -16.35 2.08
N LEU A 145 -4.30 -17.58 1.57
CA LEU A 145 -3.34 -18.54 2.12
C LEU A 145 -1.88 -18.10 1.93
N GLN A 146 -1.57 -17.43 0.81
CA GLN A 146 -0.23 -16.90 0.56
C GLN A 146 0.08 -15.71 1.47
N MET A 147 -0.90 -14.86 1.76
CA MET A 147 -0.76 -13.77 2.72
C MET A 147 -0.56 -14.28 4.15
N LEU A 148 -1.36 -15.23 4.64
CA LEU A 148 -1.12 -15.84 5.96
C LEU A 148 0.24 -16.55 6.04
N SER A 149 0.64 -17.25 4.98
CA SER A 149 1.95 -17.91 4.90
C SER A 149 3.10 -16.90 4.90
N LEU A 150 2.97 -15.77 4.20
CA LEU A 150 3.95 -14.67 4.20
C LEU A 150 4.01 -13.90 5.52
N VAL A 151 2.86 -13.70 6.17
CA VAL A 151 2.77 -13.16 7.53
C VAL A 151 3.48 -14.13 8.49
N GLY A 152 3.24 -15.44 8.34
CA GLY A 152 3.92 -16.49 9.10
C GLY A 152 5.43 -16.60 8.85
N SER A 153 5.89 -16.46 7.60
CA SER A 153 7.30 -16.62 7.23
C SER A 153 8.16 -15.38 7.51
N LYS A 154 7.55 -14.18 7.61
CA LYS A 154 8.29 -12.97 8.04
C LYS A 154 8.35 -12.82 9.55
N ILE A 155 7.47 -13.50 10.30
CA ILE A 155 7.59 -13.68 11.75
C ILE A 155 8.86 -14.48 12.10
N THR A 156 9.33 -15.39 11.24
CA THR A 156 10.51 -16.23 11.51
C THR A 156 11.84 -15.53 11.26
N ASP A 157 11.89 -14.54 10.37
CA ASP A 157 13.16 -13.91 9.95
C ASP A 157 13.55 -12.69 10.81
N GLY A 158 12.66 -12.19 11.67
CA GLY A 158 12.85 -10.94 12.43
C GLY A 158 12.70 -11.04 13.95
N ALA A 159 12.51 -12.23 14.50
CA ALA A 159 12.37 -12.43 15.94
C ALA A 159 13.57 -13.24 16.47
N ASP A 160 14.32 -12.63 17.39
CA ASP A 160 15.33 -13.33 18.19
C ASP A 160 14.73 -14.62 18.77
N GLU A 161 15.51 -15.69 18.69
CA GLU A 161 15.15 -17.11 18.65
C GLU A 161 14.44 -17.70 19.89
N VAL A 162 13.96 -16.90 20.85
CA VAL A 162 13.73 -17.40 22.23
C VAL A 162 12.25 -17.53 22.67
N ASP A 163 11.23 -17.04 21.95
CA ASP A 163 9.84 -17.08 22.52
C ASP A 163 8.67 -17.46 21.59
N ILE A 164 8.93 -18.06 20.41
CA ILE A 164 7.88 -18.18 19.36
C ILE A 164 7.08 -19.50 19.41
N HIS A 165 7.46 -20.48 20.23
CA HIS A 165 6.83 -21.81 20.18
C HIS A 165 5.38 -21.86 20.73
N VAL A 166 4.90 -20.78 21.35
CA VAL A 166 3.55 -20.74 21.96
C VAL A 166 2.51 -20.06 21.05
N HIS A 167 2.91 -19.18 20.13
CA HIS A 167 1.97 -18.32 19.40
C HIS A 167 1.52 -18.86 18.03
N THR A 168 2.39 -19.57 17.32
CA THR A 168 2.07 -20.20 16.01
C THR A 168 1.02 -21.31 16.15
N THR A 169 1.04 -22.03 17.27
CA THR A 169 0.10 -23.11 17.60
C THR A 169 -1.30 -22.59 17.92
N CYS A 170 -1.43 -21.36 18.44
CA CYS A 170 -2.73 -20.72 18.66
C CYS A 170 -3.44 -20.36 17.33
N TYR A 171 -2.68 -20.06 16.28
CA TYR A 171 -3.24 -19.71 14.96
C TYR A 171 -3.91 -20.91 14.27
N LEU A 172 -3.35 -22.12 14.41
CA LEU A 172 -3.98 -23.34 13.89
C LEU A 172 -5.15 -23.81 14.77
N ARG A 173 -5.09 -23.59 16.10
CA ARG A 173 -6.08 -24.13 17.03
C ARG A 173 -7.37 -23.30 17.12
N ASN A 174 -7.30 -21.98 16.95
CA ASN A 174 -8.49 -21.10 17.08
C ASN A 174 -9.20 -20.79 15.75
N GLY A 175 -8.64 -21.20 14.60
CA GLY A 175 -9.30 -21.12 13.29
C GLY A 175 -10.10 -22.38 12.90
N CYS A 176 -10.01 -23.46 13.67
CA CYS A 176 -10.56 -24.78 13.29
C CYS A 176 -11.91 -25.13 13.94
N HIS A 177 -12.59 -24.18 14.60
CA HIS A 177 -13.89 -24.45 15.25
C HIS A 177 -15.13 -24.12 14.40
N LEU A 178 -14.98 -23.77 13.12
CA LEU A 178 -16.11 -23.51 12.20
C LEU A 178 -16.16 -24.38 10.93
N SER A 179 -15.54 -25.56 10.95
CA SER A 179 -15.82 -26.60 9.95
C SER A 179 -15.74 -28.03 10.51
N SER A 180 -16.37 -28.25 11.67
CA SER A 180 -16.79 -29.60 12.07
C SER A 180 -18.07 -30.00 11.30
N GLN A 181 -18.00 -30.11 9.98
CA GLN A 181 -18.81 -31.07 9.22
C GLN A 181 -17.90 -31.64 8.15
N VAL A 182 -17.24 -32.71 8.57
CA VAL A 182 -16.32 -33.54 7.80
C VAL A 182 -17.05 -34.12 6.60
N TRP A 183 -16.51 -33.80 5.44
CA TRP A 183 -16.37 -34.63 4.26
C TRP A 183 -16.58 -36.14 4.55
N ASN A 184 -17.81 -36.63 4.40
CA ASN A 184 -18.06 -38.06 4.32
C ASN A 184 -17.63 -38.50 2.92
N GLY A 185 -16.49 -39.20 2.86
CA GLY A 185 -16.16 -39.99 1.69
C GLY A 185 -17.06 -41.22 1.65
N GLU A 186 -17.76 -41.41 0.55
CA GLU A 186 -18.16 -42.73 0.07
C GLU A 186 -17.97 -42.76 -1.45
N ASN A 187 -17.15 -43.73 -1.86
CA ASN A 187 -16.91 -44.36 -3.18
C ASN A 187 -17.56 -43.78 -4.44
#